data_AF-A0A0A3Z0W5-F1
#
_entry.id   AF-A0A0A3Z0W5-F1
#
_cell.length_a   1.000
_cell.length_b   1.000
_cell.length_c   1.000
_cell.angle_alpha   90.00
_cell.angle_beta   90.00
_cell.angle_gamma   90.00
#
_symmetry.space_group_name_H-M   'P 1'
#
loop_
_entity.id
_entity.type
_entity.pdbx_description
1 polymer ?
#
loop_
_entity_poly.entity_id
_entity_poly.type
_entity_poly.pdbx_seq_one_letter_code
_entity_poly.pdbx_strand_id
1 'polypeptide(L)' 'MRKLLILITLAAGTSVLAGAMPAAAQEYRWCLQGRQTGYPGDCNYQTRAQCMASASGRNAGCGINPRAAFAQRRPRY' A
#
# COMPACT_ATOMS: atom_id res chain seq x y z
N MET A 1 27.75 33.04 -36.70
CA MET A 1 27.56 32.41 -35.37
C MET A 1 26.13 32.62 -34.88
N ARG A 2 25.22 31.76 -35.34
CA ARG A 2 23.77 31.78 -34.97
C ARG A 2 23.14 30.39 -35.17
N LYS A 3 23.98 29.34 -35.15
CA LYS A 3 23.62 27.94 -35.39
C LYS A 3 23.79 27.07 -34.14
N LEU A 4 23.74 27.69 -32.95
CA LEU A 4 24.00 27.00 -31.68
C LEU A 4 22.89 27.25 -30.65
N LEU A 5 21.63 27.16 -31.09
CA LEU A 5 20.46 27.19 -30.20
C LEU A 5 19.46 26.09 -30.57
N ILE A 6 19.96 24.93 -31.01
CA ILE A 6 19.14 23.73 -31.22
C ILE A 6 19.83 22.57 -30.50
N LEU A 7 19.96 22.67 -29.19
CA LEU A 7 20.27 21.54 -28.33
C LEU A 7 19.65 21.82 -26.97
N ILE A 8 19.22 20.75 -26.29
CA ILE A 8 18.62 20.68 -24.95
C ILE A 8 17.08 20.70 -25.03
N THR A 9 16.32 19.63 -24.81
CA THR A 9 16.56 18.27 -24.30
C THR A 9 15.27 17.49 -24.58
N LEU A 10 15.33 16.44 -25.41
CA LEU A 10 14.31 15.39 -25.34
C LEU A 10 14.59 14.56 -24.08
N ALA A 11 14.04 14.97 -22.94
CA ALA A 11 13.92 14.08 -21.80
C ALA A 11 12.77 13.10 -22.12
N ALA A 12 13.09 12.06 -22.88
CA ALA A 12 12.22 10.92 -23.09
C ALA A 12 11.94 10.28 -21.72
N GLY A 13 10.74 10.52 -21.18
CA GLY A 13 10.26 9.82 -20.00
C GLY A 13 10.09 8.35 -20.35
N THR A 14 11.01 7.50 -19.89
CA THR A 14 10.85 6.04 -19.95
C THR A 14 9.80 5.66 -18.92
N SER A 15 8.55 5.56 -19.34
CA SER A 15 7.51 4.93 -18.53
C SER A 15 7.87 3.45 -18.35
N VAL A 16 8.26 3.08 -17.14
CA VAL A 16 8.44 1.69 -16.75
C VAL A 16 7.09 1.00 -16.91
N LEU A 17 6.95 0.14 -17.92
CA LEU A 17 5.86 -0.82 -18.02
C LEU A 17 6.03 -1.84 -16.89
N ALA A 18 5.52 -1.49 -15.69
CA ALA A 18 5.38 -2.45 -14.62
C ALA A 18 4.32 -3.48 -15.05
N GLY A 19 4.78 -4.67 -15.45
CA GLY A 19 3.88 -5.79 -15.75
C GLY A 19 2.98 -6.08 -14.54
N ALA A 20 1.70 -6.33 -14.79
CA ALA A 20 0.76 -6.68 -13.73
C ALA A 20 1.16 -8.04 -13.14
N MET A 21 1.81 -8.03 -11.98
CA MET A 21 2.03 -9.23 -11.18
C MET A 21 0.69 -9.70 -10.61
N PRO A 22 0.44 -11.00 -10.51
CA PRO A 22 -0.73 -11.50 -9.80
C PRO A 22 -0.75 -10.92 -8.38
N ALA A 23 -1.87 -10.34 -7.97
CA ALA A 23 -2.05 -9.80 -6.63
C ALA A 23 -2.06 -10.97 -5.65
N ALA A 24 -0.91 -11.24 -5.03
CA ALA A 24 -0.85 -12.18 -3.92
C ALA A 24 -1.74 -11.62 -2.80
N ALA A 25 -2.74 -12.39 -2.38
CA ALA A 25 -3.59 -12.06 -1.25
C ALA A 25 -2.79 -12.20 0.05
N GLN A 26 -1.91 -11.23 0.30
CA GLN A 26 -1.09 -11.18 1.50
C GLN A 26 -1.98 -10.78 2.70
N GLU A 27 -1.98 -11.61 3.74
CA GLU A 27 -2.70 -11.31 4.98
C GLU A 27 -1.86 -10.39 5.87
N TYR A 28 -2.03 -9.08 5.69
CA TYR A 28 -1.37 -8.08 6.52
C TYR A 28 -1.91 -8.08 7.96
N ARG A 29 -1.02 -7.85 8.92
CA ARG A 29 -1.32 -7.90 10.36
C ARG A 29 -2.23 -6.76 10.83
N TRP A 30 -2.15 -5.59 10.20
CA TRP A 30 -2.82 -4.37 10.65
C TRP A 30 -3.80 -3.84 9.60
N CYS A 31 -4.96 -3.40 10.09
CA CYS A 31 -6.02 -2.81 9.29
C CYS A 31 -6.32 -1.38 9.75
N LEU A 32 -6.48 -0.48 8.80
CA LEU A 32 -6.99 0.85 9.04
C LEU A 32 -8.51 0.81 9.19
N GLN A 33 -8.99 1.16 10.38
CA GLN A 33 -10.37 1.07 10.80
C GLN A 33 -10.92 2.46 11.04
N GLY A 34 -11.91 2.86 10.24
CA GLY A 34 -12.62 4.10 10.41
C GLY A 34 -14.00 4.00 9.80
N ARG A 35 -14.79 5.07 9.94
CA ARG A 35 -16.16 5.10 9.42
C ARG A 35 -16.24 4.86 7.90
N GLN A 36 -15.18 5.20 7.16
CA GLN A 36 -15.10 4.98 5.71
C GLN A 36 -14.68 3.56 5.31
N THR A 37 -13.95 2.84 6.16
CA THR A 37 -13.39 1.52 5.81
C THR A 37 -14.18 0.34 6.39
N GLY A 38 -15.05 0.59 7.39
CA GLY A 38 -15.85 -0.47 8.01
C GLY A 38 -15.01 -1.49 8.78
N TYR A 39 -15.56 -2.70 8.99
CA TYR A 39 -14.87 -3.83 9.63
C TYR A 39 -14.63 -4.96 8.60
N PRO A 40 -13.43 -5.56 8.53
CA PRO A 40 -12.27 -5.34 9.40
C PRO A 40 -11.44 -4.09 9.09
N GLY A 41 -11.81 -3.33 8.05
CA GLY A 41 -11.10 -2.14 7.59
C GLY A 41 -10.18 -2.42 6.39
N ASP A 42 -9.27 -1.51 6.12
CA ASP A 42 -8.27 -1.60 5.05
C ASP A 42 -6.99 -2.28 5.56
N CYS A 43 -6.81 -3.57 5.25
CA CYS A 43 -5.74 -4.43 5.78
C CYS A 43 -4.54 -4.52 4.83
N ASN A 44 -3.80 -3.43 4.66
CA ASN A 44 -2.64 -3.34 3.77
C ASN A 44 -1.31 -2.98 4.49
N TYR A 45 -1.26 -3.14 5.83
CA TYR A 45 -0.17 -2.63 6.65
C TYR A 45 0.55 -3.76 7.42
N GLN A 46 1.87 -3.86 7.23
CA GLN A 46 2.69 -4.86 7.91
C GLN A 46 2.93 -4.51 9.38
N THR A 47 3.12 -3.22 9.67
CA THR A 47 3.39 -2.73 11.03
C THR A 47 2.31 -1.74 11.49
N ARG A 48 2.13 -1.65 12.81
CA ARG A 48 1.21 -0.67 13.39
C ARG A 48 1.63 0.76 13.07
N ALA A 49 2.92 1.03 13.04
CA ALA A 49 3.46 2.36 12.71
C ALA A 49 3.07 2.78 11.28
N GLN A 50 3.20 1.85 10.31
CA GLN A 50 2.78 2.11 8.93
C GLN A 50 1.28 2.42 8.84
N CYS A 51 0.44 1.64 9.55
CA CYS A 51 -0.98 1.91 9.61
C CYS A 51 -1.28 3.28 10.25
N MET A 52 -0.64 3.61 11.38
CA MET A 52 -0.87 4.88 12.09
C MET A 52 -0.44 6.07 11.24
N ALA A 53 0.66 5.95 10.48
CA ALA A 53 1.08 6.97 9.53
C ALA A 53 -0.03 7.24 8.51
N SER A 54 -0.63 6.18 7.96
CA SER A 54 -1.76 6.29 7.04
C SER A 54 -3.06 6.73 7.70
N ALA A 55 -3.25 6.51 9.00
CA ALA A 55 -4.43 6.92 9.75
C ALA A 55 -4.49 8.43 10.03
N SER A 56 -3.33 9.09 10.06
CA SER A 56 -3.20 10.52 10.29
C SER A 56 -4.12 11.34 9.39
N GLY A 57 -4.98 12.17 9.99
CA GLY A 57 -5.92 13.04 9.26
C GLY A 57 -7.16 12.35 8.69
N ARG A 58 -7.31 11.02 8.82
CA ARG A 58 -8.43 10.25 8.22
C ARG A 58 -9.57 9.93 9.19
N ASN A 59 -9.50 10.43 10.43
CA ASN A 59 -10.43 10.05 11.51
C ASN A 59 -10.62 8.52 11.60
N ALA A 60 -9.50 7.80 11.58
CA ALA A 60 -9.41 6.35 11.59
C ALA A 60 -8.34 5.91 12.60
N GLY A 61 -8.47 4.68 13.08
CA GLY A 61 -7.50 4.02 13.93
C GLY A 61 -6.93 2.77 13.27
N CYS A 62 -6.09 2.05 14.02
CA CYS A 62 -5.46 0.81 13.57
C CYS A 62 -5.84 -0.36 14.45
N GLY A 63 -6.42 -1.40 13.85
CA GLY A 63 -6.79 -2.65 14.49
C GLY A 63 -6.01 -3.84 13.94
N ILE A 64 -5.97 -4.94 14.70
CA ILE A 64 -5.39 -6.20 14.22
C ILE A 64 -6.33 -6.83 13.21
N ASN A 65 -5.79 -7.33 12.10
CA ASN A 65 -6.54 -8.11 11.12
C ASN A 65 -7.01 -9.42 11.77
N PRO A 66 -8.34 -9.68 11.87
CA PRO A 66 -8.85 -10.91 12.44
C PRO A 66 -8.37 -12.13 11.66
N ARG A 67 -8.22 -12.05 10.33
CA ARG A 67 -7.72 -13.17 9.51
C ARG A 67 -6.30 -13.56 9.93
N ALA A 68 -5.42 -12.57 10.10
CA ALA A 68 -4.06 -12.80 10.59
C ALA A 68 -4.04 -13.30 12.06
N ALA A 69 -5.00 -12.90 12.89
CA ALA A 69 -5.11 -13.37 14.28
C ALA A 69 -5.59 -14.84 14.38
N PHE A 70 -6.50 -15.26 13.50
CA PHE A 70 -7.05 -16.62 13.49
C PHE A 70 -6.28 -17.59 12.59
N ALA A 71 -5.52 -17.12 11.60
CA ALA A 71 -4.62 -17.96 10.80
C ALA A 71 -3.59 -18.68 11.68
N GLN A 72 -3.14 -18.04 12.77
CA GLN A 72 -2.26 -18.65 13.78
C GLN A 72 -2.93 -19.80 14.56
N ARG A 73 -4.27 -19.85 14.60
CA ARG A 73 -5.03 -20.83 15.38
C ARG A 73 -5.48 -22.06 14.58
N ARG A 74 -5.33 -22.08 13.26
CA ARG A 74 -5.62 -23.28 12.48
C ARG A 74 -4.49 -24.29 12.71
N PRO A 75 -4.75 -25.46 13.31
CA PRO A 75 -3.77 -26.54 13.32
C PRO A 75 -3.40 -26.83 11.88
N ARG A 76 -2.11 -26.83 11.58
CA ARG A 76 -1.61 -27.39 10.32
C ARG A 76 -1.79 -28.91 10.46
N TYR A 77 -2.93 -29.42 10.03
CA TYR A 77 -3.14 -30.84 9.83
C TYR A 77 -2.48 -31.24 8.50
#